data_AF-A0A954WN18-F1
#
_entry.id   AF-A0A954WN18-F1
#
_cell.length_a   1.000
_cell.length_b   1.000
_cell.length_c   1.000
_cell.angle_alpha   90.00
_cell.angle_beta   90.00
_cell.angle_gamma   90.00
#
_symmetry.space_group_name_H-M   'P 1'
#
loop_
_entity.id
_entity.type
_entity.pdbx_description
1 polymer ?
#
loop_
_entity_poly.entity_id
_entity_poly.type
_entity_poly.pdbx_seq_one_letter_code
_entity_poly.pdbx_strand_id
1 'polypeptide(L)'
;ESEMKEKKARVEDALHATRAAVEEGILPGGCVAILRASAGLKPSEELTDDELVGYNIVVRACRSPLTMIAENAGQDGGIVCERVLNAKGNSGYNALTDEYEDLVKAGVIDPTKVTRTALANAASVATLLLTSDALIAEKPKADNKKGGHGGDYDMY
;
A
#
# COMPACT_ATOMS: atom_id res chain seq x y z
N GLU A 1 27.44 -2.03 11.50
CA GLU A 1 26.35 -1.46 12.32
C GLU A 1 24.99 -1.47 11.63
N SER A 2 24.89 -1.11 10.34
CA SER A 2 23.64 -1.13 9.56
C SER A 2 22.95 -2.50 9.52
N GLU A 3 23.73 -3.56 9.25
CA GLU A 3 23.22 -4.93 9.15
C GLU A 3 22.56 -5.42 10.46
N MET A 4 23.16 -5.13 11.62
CA MET A 4 22.56 -5.50 12.92
C MET A 4 21.26 -4.74 13.19
N LYS A 5 21.16 -3.47 12.75
CA LYS A 5 19.92 -2.67 12.89
C LYS A 5 18.81 -3.25 12.01
N GLU A 6 19.11 -3.63 10.77
CA GLU A 6 18.13 -4.23 9.86
C GLU A 6 17.63 -5.58 10.37
N LYS A 7 18.55 -6.44 10.83
CA LYS A 7 18.17 -7.74 11.40
C LYS A 7 17.29 -7.59 12.65
N LYS A 8 17.59 -6.62 13.51
CA LYS A 8 16.76 -6.30 14.67
C LYS A 8 15.37 -5.82 14.26
N ALA A 9 15.27 -4.89 13.32
CA ALA A 9 14.01 -4.38 12.82
C ALA A 9 13.13 -5.50 12.25
N ARG A 10 13.70 -6.42 11.46
CA ARG A 10 12.97 -7.58 10.93
C ARG A 10 12.39 -8.48 12.02
N VAL A 11 13.10 -8.68 13.12
CA VAL A 11 12.63 -9.49 14.25
C VAL A 11 11.50 -8.77 15.00
N GLU A 12 11.63 -7.46 15.19
CA GLU A 12 10.58 -6.64 15.81
C GLU A 12 9.29 -6.65 14.96
N ASP A 13 9.41 -6.46 13.63
CA ASP A 13 8.29 -6.53 12.70
C ASP A 13 7.59 -7.91 12.74
N ALA A 14 8.36 -9.00 12.74
CA ALA A 14 7.81 -10.35 12.86
C ALA A 14 7.08 -10.58 14.19
N LEU A 15 7.59 -10.04 15.30
CA LEU A 15 6.92 -10.11 16.60
C LEU A 15 5.61 -9.33 16.59
N HIS A 16 5.57 -8.16 15.97
CA HIS A 16 4.34 -7.36 15.87
C HIS A 16 3.30 -8.01 14.94
N ALA A 17 3.73 -8.58 13.81
CA ALA A 17 2.86 -9.31 12.89
C ALA A 17 2.22 -10.54 13.56
N THR A 18 3.01 -11.33 14.30
CA THR A 18 2.48 -12.51 15.02
C THR A 18 1.49 -12.12 16.12
N ARG A 19 1.75 -11.05 16.88
CA ARG A 19 0.77 -10.51 17.85
C ARG A 19 -0.53 -10.08 17.16
N ALA A 20 -0.43 -9.34 16.07
CA ALA A 20 -1.58 -8.90 15.29
C ALA A 20 -2.40 -10.08 14.71
N ALA A 21 -1.72 -11.15 14.30
CA ALA A 21 -2.36 -12.36 13.79
C ALA A 21 -3.10 -13.12 14.89
N VAL A 22 -2.58 -13.14 16.12
CA VAL A 22 -3.26 -13.76 17.27
C VAL A 22 -4.52 -12.98 17.66
N GLU A 23 -4.49 -11.65 17.56
CA GLU A 23 -5.62 -10.80 17.97
C GLU A 23 -6.81 -10.88 17.01
N GLU A 24 -6.58 -10.89 15.70
CA GLU A 24 -7.66 -10.75 14.69
C GLU A 24 -7.64 -11.81 13.58
N GLY A 25 -6.78 -12.82 13.72
CA GLY A 25 -6.62 -13.88 12.74
C GLY A 25 -5.76 -13.49 11.54
N ILE A 26 -5.84 -14.34 10.52
CA ILE A 26 -5.03 -14.28 9.31
C ILE A 26 -5.88 -14.27 8.05
N LEU A 27 -5.33 -13.72 6.99
CA LEU A 27 -5.89 -13.63 5.66
C LEU A 27 -4.90 -14.24 4.64
N PRO A 28 -5.37 -14.67 3.45
CA PRO A 28 -4.46 -14.90 2.34
C PRO A 28 -3.70 -13.60 2.04
N GLY A 29 -2.37 -13.69 2.01
CA GLY A 29 -1.49 -12.55 1.81
C GLY A 29 -1.48 -12.07 0.36
N GLY A 30 -0.39 -11.43 -0.07
CA GLY A 30 -0.24 -10.92 -1.45
C GLY A 30 -1.35 -9.93 -1.83
N CYS A 31 -1.98 -9.30 -0.83
CA CYS A 31 -3.12 -8.40 -0.97
C CYS A 31 -4.35 -9.02 -1.67
N VAL A 32 -4.46 -10.34 -1.67
CA VAL A 32 -5.62 -11.07 -2.22
C VAL A 32 -6.90 -10.74 -1.45
N ALA A 33 -6.82 -10.68 -0.12
CA ALA A 33 -7.97 -10.47 0.74
C ALA A 33 -8.62 -9.09 0.51
N ILE A 34 -7.83 -8.02 0.46
CA ILE A 34 -8.34 -6.65 0.26
C ILE A 34 -8.90 -6.46 -1.15
N LEU A 35 -8.26 -7.03 -2.18
CA LEU A 35 -8.75 -7.00 -3.57
C LEU A 35 -10.12 -7.68 -3.69
N ARG A 36 -10.28 -8.86 -3.08
CA ARG A 36 -11.55 -9.60 -3.13
C ARG A 36 -12.63 -8.93 -2.29
N ALA A 37 -12.27 -8.39 -1.12
CA ALA A 37 -13.20 -7.64 -0.29
C ALA A 37 -13.75 -6.43 -1.05
N SER A 38 -12.90 -5.66 -1.74
CA SER A 38 -13.34 -4.49 -2.49
C SER A 38 -14.19 -4.86 -3.70
N ALA A 39 -13.86 -5.95 -4.41
CA ALA A 39 -14.63 -6.39 -5.58
C ALA A 39 -16.00 -6.97 -5.21
N GLY A 40 -16.16 -7.48 -3.99
CA GLY A 40 -17.42 -7.98 -3.47
C GLY A 40 -18.39 -6.90 -2.98
N LEU A 41 -17.92 -5.66 -2.79
CA LEU A 41 -18.76 -4.55 -2.36
C LEU A 41 -19.64 -4.08 -3.53
N LYS A 42 -20.89 -3.73 -3.22
CA LYS A 42 -21.77 -3.00 -4.13
C LYS A 42 -22.05 -1.63 -3.53
N PRO A 43 -22.04 -0.54 -4.32
CA PRO A 43 -22.42 0.76 -3.82
C PRO A 43 -23.91 0.73 -3.42
N SER A 44 -24.27 1.54 -2.42
CA SER A 44 -25.68 1.77 -2.11
C SER A 44 -26.33 2.54 -3.26
N GLU A 45 -27.60 2.26 -3.56
CA GLU A 45 -28.38 3.02 -4.53
C GLU A 45 -28.69 4.45 -4.04
N GLU A 46 -28.47 4.72 -2.76
CA GLU A 46 -28.72 6.01 -2.10
C GLU A 46 -27.51 6.96 -2.15
N LEU A 47 -26.38 6.54 -2.70
CA LEU A 47 -25.19 7.40 -2.79
C LEU A 47 -25.43 8.54 -3.78
N THR A 48 -24.99 9.74 -3.41
CA THR A 48 -24.85 10.87 -4.32
C THR A 48 -23.73 10.62 -5.35
N ASP A 49 -23.70 11.43 -6.42
CA ASP A 49 -22.67 11.32 -7.46
C ASP A 49 -21.24 11.47 -6.87
N ASP A 50 -21.04 12.41 -5.95
CA ASP A 50 -19.74 12.63 -5.30
C ASP A 50 -19.34 11.47 -4.38
N GLU A 51 -20.30 10.90 -3.65
CA GLU A 51 -20.06 9.72 -2.81
C GLU A 51 -19.75 8.47 -3.66
N LEU A 52 -20.39 8.34 -4.83
CA LEU A 52 -20.10 7.28 -5.78
C LEU A 52 -18.68 7.42 -6.35
N VAL A 53 -18.21 8.64 -6.62
CA VAL A 53 -16.81 8.90 -6.99
C VAL A 53 -15.88 8.47 -5.85
N GLY A 54 -16.17 8.85 -4.60
CA GLY A 54 -15.41 8.43 -3.43
C GLY A 54 -15.32 6.91 -3.28
N TYR A 55 -16.46 6.21 -3.44
CA TYR A 55 -16.52 4.75 -3.45
C TYR A 55 -15.59 4.15 -4.52
N ASN A 56 -15.66 4.65 -5.75
CA ASN A 56 -14.84 4.17 -6.86
C ASN A 56 -13.34 4.41 -6.63
N ILE A 57 -12.96 5.51 -5.98
CA ILE A 57 -11.57 5.79 -5.58
C ILE A 57 -11.06 4.69 -4.64
N VAL A 58 -11.84 4.33 -3.61
CA VAL A 58 -11.45 3.29 -2.64
C VAL A 58 -11.34 1.92 -3.32
N VAL A 59 -12.33 1.53 -4.13
CA VAL A 59 -12.32 0.25 -4.86
C VAL A 59 -11.10 0.15 -5.77
N ARG A 60 -10.77 1.23 -6.48
CA ARG A 60 -9.57 1.29 -7.32
C ARG A 60 -8.28 1.21 -6.48
N ALA A 61 -8.21 1.91 -5.35
CA ALA A 61 -7.03 1.92 -4.49
C ALA A 61 -6.70 0.53 -3.93
N CYS A 62 -7.70 -0.29 -3.61
CA CYS A 62 -7.51 -1.66 -3.13
C CYS A 62 -6.75 -2.58 -4.12
N ARG A 63 -6.67 -2.21 -5.41
CA ARG A 63 -5.92 -2.94 -6.43
C ARG A 63 -4.41 -2.62 -6.43
N SER A 64 -4.05 -1.44 -5.93
CA SER A 64 -2.68 -0.92 -6.00
C SER A 64 -1.65 -1.79 -5.26
N PRO A 65 -1.91 -2.28 -4.02
CA PRO A 65 -0.90 -3.06 -3.29
C PRO A 65 -0.46 -4.34 -4.02
N LEU A 66 -1.40 -5.10 -4.58
CA LEU A 66 -1.10 -6.30 -5.35
C LEU A 66 -0.34 -5.96 -6.64
N THR A 67 -0.76 -4.89 -7.32
CA THR A 67 -0.11 -4.40 -8.55
C THR A 67 1.37 -4.05 -8.26
N MET A 68 1.63 -3.32 -7.18
CA MET A 68 2.98 -2.96 -6.75
C MET A 68 3.84 -4.20 -6.41
N ILE A 69 3.26 -5.20 -5.73
CA ILE A 69 3.98 -6.45 -5.43
C ILE A 69 4.37 -7.18 -6.71
N ALA A 70 3.45 -7.27 -7.68
CA ALA A 70 3.70 -7.91 -8.97
C ALA A 70 4.73 -7.16 -9.81
N GLU A 71 4.64 -5.84 -9.89
CA GLU A 71 5.59 -5.00 -10.62
C GLU A 71 7.00 -5.09 -10.03
N ASN A 72 7.12 -5.08 -8.69
CA ASN A 72 8.39 -5.29 -8.02
C ASN A 72 8.98 -6.70 -8.28
N ALA A 73 8.14 -7.67 -8.62
CA ALA A 73 8.54 -9.02 -9.04
C ALA A 73 8.82 -9.13 -10.55
N GLY A 74 8.70 -8.03 -11.31
CA GLY A 74 8.94 -8.00 -12.75
C GLY A 74 7.76 -8.45 -13.62
N GLN A 75 6.57 -8.60 -13.05
CA GLN A 75 5.34 -8.96 -13.77
C GLN A 75 4.45 -7.75 -14.03
N ASP A 76 3.55 -7.87 -15.01
CA ASP A 76 2.51 -6.84 -15.24
C ASP A 76 1.44 -6.91 -14.14
N GLY A 77 1.42 -5.90 -13.26
CA GLY A 77 0.52 -5.89 -12.11
C GLY A 77 -0.96 -5.82 -12.49
N GLY A 78 -1.31 -5.24 -13.64
CA GLY A 78 -2.69 -5.21 -14.15
C GLY A 78 -3.18 -6.61 -14.51
N ILE A 79 -2.37 -7.36 -15.28
CA ILE A 79 -2.65 -8.74 -15.66
C ILE A 79 -2.72 -9.64 -14.43
N VAL A 80 -1.78 -9.51 -13.49
CA VAL A 80 -1.75 -10.29 -12.25
C VAL A 80 -3.01 -10.00 -11.41
N CYS A 81 -3.38 -8.72 -11.27
CA CYS A 81 -4.57 -8.32 -10.52
C CYS A 81 -5.85 -8.93 -11.10
N GLU A 82 -6.04 -8.87 -12.42
CA GLU A 82 -7.19 -9.48 -13.09
C GLU A 82 -7.22 -11.01 -12.94
N ARG A 83 -6.06 -11.68 -13.04
CA ARG A 83 -6.00 -13.13 -12.87
C ARG A 83 -6.33 -13.55 -11.44
N VAL A 84 -5.85 -12.83 -10.43
CA VAL A 84 -6.18 -13.09 -9.03
C VAL A 84 -7.66 -12.80 -8.74
N LEU A 85 -8.22 -11.75 -9.33
CA LEU A 85 -9.63 -11.39 -9.18
C LEU A 85 -10.57 -12.47 -9.72
N ASN A 86 -10.22 -13.10 -10.84
CA ASN A 86 -10.98 -14.21 -11.43
C ASN A 86 -10.79 -15.55 -10.69
N ALA A 87 -9.77 -15.67 -9.84
CA ALA A 87 -9.55 -16.85 -9.01
C ALA A 87 -10.41 -16.82 -7.73
N LYS A 88 -10.49 -17.97 -7.03
CA LYS A 88 -11.36 -18.16 -5.86
C LYS A 88 -10.58 -18.52 -4.60
N GLY A 89 -11.21 -18.33 -3.44
CA GLY A 89 -10.71 -18.83 -2.16
C GLY A 89 -9.41 -18.16 -1.72
N ASN A 90 -8.34 -18.95 -1.59
CA ASN A 90 -7.01 -18.50 -1.18
C ASN A 90 -6.02 -18.37 -2.35
N SER A 91 -6.48 -18.63 -3.58
CA SER A 91 -5.60 -18.56 -4.75
C SER A 91 -5.13 -17.14 -4.98
N GLY A 92 -3.82 -16.95 -5.12
CA GLY A 92 -3.19 -15.66 -5.34
C GLY A 92 -1.88 -15.81 -6.10
N TYR A 93 -1.22 -14.70 -6.37
CA TYR A 93 0.10 -14.67 -7.01
C TYR A 93 1.19 -14.65 -5.94
N ASN A 94 2.07 -15.65 -5.96
CA ASN A 94 3.24 -15.71 -5.09
C ASN A 94 4.44 -15.07 -5.81
N ALA A 95 4.76 -13.84 -5.43
CA ALA A 95 5.86 -13.08 -6.01
C ALA A 95 7.26 -13.68 -5.77
N LEU A 96 7.42 -14.58 -4.79
CA LEU A 96 8.70 -15.24 -4.53
C LEU A 96 8.96 -16.38 -5.52
N THR A 97 7.93 -17.12 -5.90
CA THR A 97 8.02 -18.29 -6.79
C THR A 97 7.56 -18.00 -8.22
N ASP A 98 6.95 -16.84 -8.47
CA ASP A 98 6.34 -16.46 -9.74
C ASP A 98 5.18 -17.40 -10.18
N GLU A 99 4.45 -17.95 -9.19
CA GLU A 99 3.38 -18.93 -9.41
C GLU A 99 2.03 -18.47 -8.87
N TYR A 100 0.94 -19.05 -9.40
CA TYR A 100 -0.41 -18.84 -8.89
C TYR A 100 -0.85 -20.06 -8.10
N GLU A 101 -0.96 -19.89 -6.78
CA GLU A 101 -1.17 -20.99 -5.86
C GLU A 101 -2.05 -20.58 -4.67
N ASP A 102 -2.38 -21.55 -3.81
CA ASP A 102 -3.05 -21.29 -2.54
C ASP A 102 -2.08 -20.65 -1.56
N LEU A 103 -2.17 -19.33 -1.39
CA LEU A 103 -1.22 -18.56 -0.59
C LEU A 103 -1.20 -18.97 0.88
N VAL A 104 -2.34 -19.44 1.41
CA VAL A 104 -2.39 -19.92 2.79
C VAL A 104 -1.60 -21.23 2.94
N LYS A 105 -1.71 -22.15 1.96
CA LYS A 105 -0.90 -23.38 1.95
C LYS A 105 0.58 -23.10 1.69
N ALA A 106 0.89 -22.10 0.87
CA ALA A 106 2.25 -21.65 0.63
C ALA A 106 2.87 -20.89 1.82
N GLY A 107 2.08 -20.56 2.85
CA GLY A 107 2.52 -19.81 4.02
C GLY A 107 2.62 -18.30 3.83
N VAL A 108 2.12 -17.78 2.71
CA VAL A 108 2.02 -16.34 2.41
C VAL A 108 0.71 -15.81 2.98
N ILE A 109 0.76 -15.43 4.26
CA ILE A 109 -0.39 -14.98 5.03
C ILE A 109 -0.14 -13.60 5.64
N ASP A 110 -1.20 -12.80 5.71
CA ASP A 110 -1.17 -11.47 6.32
C ASP A 110 -2.03 -11.44 7.59
N PRO A 111 -1.59 -10.76 8.67
CA PRO A 111 -2.46 -10.50 9.81
C PRO A 111 -3.66 -9.62 9.39
N THR A 112 -4.88 -10.03 9.76
CA THR A 112 -6.12 -9.29 9.44
C THR A 112 -6.05 -7.84 9.91
N LYS A 113 -5.56 -7.64 11.13
CA LYS A 113 -5.42 -6.33 11.77
C LYS A 113 -4.56 -5.38 10.94
N VAL A 114 -3.45 -5.86 10.39
CA VAL A 114 -2.51 -5.03 9.62
C VAL A 114 -3.19 -4.57 8.33
N THR A 115 -3.83 -5.49 7.59
CA THR A 115 -4.52 -5.15 6.33
C THR A 115 -5.63 -4.11 6.56
N ARG A 116 -6.48 -4.31 7.57
CA ARG A 116 -7.56 -3.36 7.90
C ARG A 116 -7.01 -2.00 8.33
N THR A 117 -6.02 -2.00 9.23
CA THR A 117 -5.46 -0.77 9.79
C THR A 117 -4.73 0.04 8.73
N ALA A 118 -4.01 -0.62 7.81
CA ALA A 118 -3.36 0.04 6.69
C ALA A 118 -4.37 0.77 5.79
N LEU A 119 -5.48 0.11 5.43
CA LEU A 119 -6.53 0.74 4.63
C LEU A 119 -7.19 1.92 5.37
N ALA A 120 -7.51 1.75 6.65
CA ALA A 120 -8.15 2.80 7.46
C ALA A 120 -7.24 4.04 7.61
N ASN A 121 -5.95 3.83 7.86
CA ASN A 121 -4.98 4.93 7.96
C ASN A 121 -4.77 5.61 6.62
N ALA A 122 -4.68 4.85 5.52
CA ALA A 122 -4.58 5.42 4.18
C ALA A 122 -5.80 6.27 3.82
N ALA A 123 -7.01 5.78 4.10
CA ALA A 123 -8.25 6.52 3.88
C ALA A 123 -8.31 7.80 4.73
N SER A 124 -7.87 7.75 5.99
CA SER A 124 -7.81 8.90 6.89
C SER A 124 -6.92 10.02 6.33
N VAL A 125 -5.69 9.68 5.92
CA VAL A 125 -4.76 10.65 5.33
C VAL A 125 -5.29 11.18 3.99
N ALA A 126 -5.82 10.31 3.13
CA ALA A 126 -6.39 10.71 1.85
C ALA A 126 -7.56 11.70 2.02
N THR A 127 -8.43 11.47 3.02
CA THR A 127 -9.56 12.37 3.31
C THR A 127 -9.08 13.75 3.73
N LEU A 128 -8.04 13.81 4.59
CA LEU A 128 -7.43 15.08 4.99
C LEU A 128 -6.85 15.83 3.78
N LEU A 129 -6.14 15.12 2.89
CA LEU A 129 -5.53 15.72 1.70
C LEU A 129 -6.58 16.22 0.70
N LEU A 130 -7.65 15.44 0.46
CA LEU A 130 -8.70 15.80 -0.50
C LEU A 130 -9.56 16.98 -0.04
N THR A 131 -9.66 17.21 1.27
CA THR A 131 -10.40 18.35 1.85
C THR A 131 -9.53 19.56 2.14
N SER A 132 -8.22 19.47 1.89
CA SER A 132 -7.27 20.58 2.08
C SER A 132 -7.28 21.53 0.89
N ASP A 133 -7.87 22.71 1.07
CA ASP A 133 -7.97 23.73 -0.01
C ASP A 133 -6.75 24.67 -0.06
N ALA A 134 -6.10 24.91 1.09
CA ALA A 134 -4.91 25.77 1.17
C ALA A 134 -3.90 25.29 2.23
N LEU A 135 -2.62 25.58 2.00
CA LEU A 135 -1.52 25.30 2.90
C LEU A 135 -0.74 26.58 3.20
N ILE A 136 -0.50 26.85 4.49
CA ILE A 136 0.37 27.93 4.94
C ILE A 136 1.70 27.29 5.36
N ALA A 137 2.75 27.58 4.60
CA ALA A 137 4.10 27.06 4.86
C ALA A 137 5.07 28.19 5.21
N GLU A 138 6.11 27.87 5.97
CA GLU A 138 7.24 28.78 6.17
C GLU A 138 8.00 28.95 4.86
N LYS A 139 8.44 30.19 4.59
CA LYS A 139 9.33 30.45 3.44
C LYS A 139 10.60 29.62 3.59
N PRO A 140 11.05 28.90 2.55
CA PRO A 140 12.32 28.18 2.60
C PRO A 140 13.43 29.11 3.08
N LYS A 141 14.14 28.71 4.13
CA LYS A 141 15.30 29.47 4.60
C LYS A 141 16.35 29.42 3.49
N ALA A 142 16.90 30.58 3.13
CA ALA A 142 18.04 30.61 2.24
C ALA A 142 19.20 29.91 2.95
N ASP A 143 19.61 28.75 2.43
CA ASP A 143 20.81 28.07 2.89
C ASP A 143 22.01 28.97 2.59
N ASN A 144 22.45 29.72 3.59
CA ASN A 144 23.77 30.35 3.60
C ASN A 144 24.84 29.27 3.81
N LYS A 145 24.92 28.29 2.89
CA LYS A 145 26.13 27.48 2.71
C LYS A 145 27.15 28.35 1.98
N LYS A 146 27.82 29.22 2.75
CA LYS A 146 29.11 29.78 2.35
C LYS A 146 30.14 28.64 2.31
N GLY A 147 30.24 27.96 1.18
CA GLY A 147 31.35 27.11 0.78
C GLY A 147 31.77 27.54 -0.63
N GLY A 148 32.90 28.24 -0.72
CA GLY A 148 33.30 28.96 -1.93
C GLY A 148 33.78 28.09 -3.10
N HIS A 149 33.65 28.63 -4.31
CA HIS A 149 34.73 28.90 -5.27
C HIS A 149 34.13 29.47 -6.57
N GLY A 150 34.64 30.64 -6.99
CA GLY A 150 34.79 30.96 -8.42
C GLY A 150 33.75 31.88 -9.06
N GLY A 151 34.20 33.07 -9.44
CA GLY A 151 33.82 33.68 -10.72
C GLY A 151 32.71 34.72 -10.68
N ASP A 152 33.08 35.94 -10.31
CA ASP A 152 32.53 37.17 -10.88
C ASP A 152 32.39 37.04 -12.40
N TYR A 153 31.17 37.17 -12.95
CA TYR A 153 30.89 37.75 -14.26
C TYR A 153 29.43 38.21 -14.33
N ASP A 154 29.27 39.49 -14.01
CA ASP A 154 28.23 40.37 -14.52
C ASP A 154 28.33 40.46 -16.05
N MET A 155 27.27 40.10 -16.78
CA MET A 155 27.03 40.52 -18.17
C MET A 155 25.52 40.53 -18.45
N TYR A 156 24.97 41.75 -18.40
CA TYR A 156 23.63 42.24 -18.78
C TYR A 156 22.53 42.21 -17.71
#